data_AF-A0A661E6K0-F1
#
_entry.id   AF-A0A661E6K0-F1
#
_cell.length_a   1.000
_cell.length_b   1.000
_cell.length_c   1.000
_cell.angle_alpha   90.00
_cell.angle_beta   90.00
_cell.angle_gamma   90.00
#
_symmetry.space_group_name_H-M   'P 1'
#
loop_
_entity.id
_entity.type
_entity.pdbx_description
1 polymer ?
#
loop_
_entity_poly.entity_id
_entity_poly.type
_entity_poly.pdbx_seq_one_letter_code
_entity_poly.pdbx_strand_id
1 'polypeptide(L)'
;MIILRKLGTQQGSYCRVILSDDLVGTVDGVNQVFTVSHDYVPGRIEIIYNGQVLTSPLDFEETGSNEITFVYLRPVAATVLKANYEIEGPGNFGTFLDLDDTPFSYAGHEGEYVRVNQAGDALEFLPAIGSTQEGVATIASGVSSTVVTFETPFDNSDYVLVTDLENAVDACPSLYPTIITAKTTTGFEVDFAGTIDSANYSLNWQATTSGGNMGGSGTISGSTYYTLDLVEDTTPELGGDLQVGSNAIMLDTTPSGNYIHGYVIGWSGEASEDMYVQKNDTGFGCPLYMRSDGKWFQCTAASGTTQMPCTALALDEGTGANKKIIWKGIVRKGAWSWTPGDMIYVSTVAGALTNTPTNSGAWEQPVGLAIKPDTIRFDPGFYPGYINS
;
A
#
# COMPACT_ATOMS: atom_id res chain seq x y z
N MET A 1 -48.39 -16.38 -40.47
CA MET A 1 -47.95 -15.03 -40.82
C MET A 1 -48.26 -14.14 -39.62
N ILE A 2 -47.27 -13.87 -38.78
CA ILE A 2 -47.44 -12.98 -37.61
C ILE A 2 -47.35 -11.56 -38.14
N ILE A 3 -48.47 -10.87 -38.21
CA ILE A 3 -48.50 -9.45 -38.59
C ILE A 3 -48.13 -8.66 -37.34
N LEU A 4 -46.85 -8.36 -37.17
CA LEU A 4 -46.40 -7.41 -36.17
C LEU A 4 -46.85 -6.01 -36.63
N ARG A 5 -47.92 -5.47 -36.04
CA ARG A 5 -48.26 -4.06 -36.21
C ARG A 5 -47.21 -3.23 -35.46
N LYS A 6 -46.58 -2.30 -36.15
CA LYS A 6 -45.64 -1.34 -35.55
C LYS A 6 -46.42 -0.48 -34.55
N LEU A 7 -46.20 -0.69 -33.25
CA LEU A 7 -46.69 0.19 -32.20
C LEU A 7 -46.05 1.58 -32.40
N GLY A 8 -46.86 2.63 -32.21
CA GLY A 8 -46.52 4.00 -32.60
C GLY A 8 -45.32 4.53 -31.81
N THR A 9 -44.30 5.01 -32.53
CA THR A 9 -43.11 5.63 -31.93
C THR A 9 -43.48 7.03 -31.44
N GLN A 10 -43.68 7.23 -30.13
CA GLN A 10 -43.59 8.57 -29.55
C GLN A 10 -42.14 8.86 -29.17
N GLN A 11 -41.64 9.97 -29.69
CA GLN A 11 -40.32 10.50 -29.38
C GLN A 11 -40.38 11.13 -27.99
N GLY A 12 -40.02 10.37 -26.94
CA GLY A 12 -39.89 10.92 -25.58
C GLY A 12 -40.04 9.93 -24.41
N SER A 13 -40.72 8.80 -24.60
CA SER A 13 -40.85 7.77 -23.56
C SER A 13 -40.15 6.51 -24.00
N TYR A 14 -39.16 6.05 -23.24
CA TYR A 14 -38.50 4.78 -23.46
C TYR A 14 -39.43 3.62 -23.07
N CYS A 15 -40.52 3.39 -23.81
CA CYS A 15 -41.36 2.21 -23.57
C CYS A 15 -40.56 0.94 -23.86
N ARG A 16 -40.53 0.01 -22.90
CA ARG A 16 -40.01 -1.34 -23.14
C ARG A 16 -41.16 -2.22 -23.58
N VAL A 17 -40.94 -3.05 -24.60
CA VAL A 17 -41.94 -4.00 -25.09
C VAL A 17 -41.68 -5.37 -24.47
N ILE A 18 -42.71 -5.94 -23.84
CA ILE A 18 -42.75 -7.34 -23.43
C ILE A 18 -43.47 -8.13 -24.54
N LEU A 19 -42.87 -9.25 -24.98
CA LEU A 19 -43.40 -10.09 -26.05
C LEU A 19 -43.69 -11.49 -25.53
N SER A 20 -44.85 -12.03 -25.92
CA SER A 20 -45.26 -13.42 -25.63
C SER A 20 -45.30 -13.78 -24.14
N ASP A 21 -45.71 -12.83 -23.30
CA ASP A 21 -45.96 -13.05 -21.87
C ASP A 21 -47.13 -14.01 -21.68
N ASP A 22 -47.03 -14.93 -20.72
CA ASP A 22 -48.12 -15.84 -20.39
C ASP A 22 -49.14 -15.12 -19.51
N LEU A 23 -50.43 -15.18 -19.88
CA LEU A 23 -51.47 -14.69 -18.99
C LEU A 23 -51.64 -15.63 -17.80
N VAL A 24 -51.67 -15.06 -16.60
CA VAL A 24 -51.86 -15.78 -15.34
C VAL A 24 -53.33 -15.79 -14.98
N GLY A 25 -53.88 -16.98 -14.80
CA GLY A 25 -55.27 -17.22 -14.43
C GLY A 25 -55.68 -18.66 -14.75
N THR A 26 -56.71 -19.16 -14.07
CA THR A 26 -57.23 -20.51 -14.35
C THR A 26 -57.98 -20.50 -15.67
N VAL A 27 -57.71 -21.46 -16.55
CA VAL A 27 -58.36 -21.61 -17.87
C VAL A 27 -59.41 -22.73 -17.77
N ASP A 28 -60.56 -22.45 -17.17
CA ASP A 28 -61.59 -23.44 -16.81
C ASP A 28 -62.93 -23.27 -17.53
N GLY A 29 -63.03 -22.32 -18.46
CA GLY A 29 -64.28 -21.97 -19.15
C GLY A 29 -65.25 -21.15 -18.29
N VAL A 30 -64.83 -20.68 -17.13
CA VAL A 30 -65.61 -19.82 -16.22
C VAL A 30 -64.88 -18.53 -15.91
N ASN A 31 -63.58 -18.59 -15.62
CA ASN A 31 -62.76 -17.43 -15.32
C ASN A 31 -62.62 -16.51 -16.55
N GLN A 32 -62.82 -15.22 -16.32
CA GLN A 32 -62.70 -14.19 -17.36
C GLN A 32 -61.60 -13.18 -17.04
N VAL A 33 -61.05 -13.21 -15.83
CA VAL A 33 -60.04 -12.25 -15.35
C VAL A 33 -58.67 -12.90 -15.39
N PHE A 34 -57.72 -12.22 -16.02
CA PHE A 34 -56.35 -12.70 -16.18
C PHE A 34 -55.38 -11.54 -15.96
N THR A 35 -54.19 -11.86 -15.46
CA THR A 35 -53.14 -10.86 -15.29
C THR A 35 -51.93 -11.14 -16.18
N VAL A 36 -51.15 -10.11 -16.46
CA VAL A 36 -49.83 -10.20 -17.08
C VAL A 36 -48.74 -9.98 -16.03
N SER A 37 -47.49 -10.25 -16.38
CA SER A 37 -46.36 -10.23 -15.44
C SER A 37 -45.97 -8.83 -14.93
N HIS A 38 -46.34 -7.76 -15.63
CA HIS A 38 -46.01 -6.36 -15.26
C HIS A 38 -47.16 -5.41 -15.56
N ASP A 39 -47.15 -4.24 -14.94
CA ASP A 39 -48.07 -3.16 -15.28
C ASP A 39 -47.84 -2.67 -16.71
N TYR A 40 -48.88 -2.69 -17.53
CA TYR A 40 -48.84 -2.23 -18.92
C TYR A 40 -49.34 -0.78 -19.04
N VAL A 41 -48.89 -0.09 -20.08
CA VAL A 41 -49.43 1.23 -20.43
C VAL A 41 -50.84 1.04 -21.00
N PRO A 42 -51.90 1.68 -20.44
CA PRO A 42 -53.26 1.50 -20.94
C PRO A 42 -53.40 1.76 -22.44
N GLY A 43 -54.13 0.89 -23.15
CA GLY A 43 -54.29 0.90 -24.60
C GLY A 43 -53.08 0.40 -25.38
N ARG A 44 -52.04 -0.14 -24.72
CA ARG A 44 -50.82 -0.67 -25.34
C ARG A 44 -50.61 -2.17 -25.08
N ILE A 45 -51.69 -2.92 -24.93
CA ILE A 45 -51.67 -4.39 -24.78
C ILE A 45 -52.38 -5.07 -25.96
N GLU A 46 -51.76 -6.14 -26.46
CA GLU A 46 -52.29 -7.03 -27.49
C GLU A 46 -52.41 -8.44 -26.90
N ILE A 47 -53.64 -8.95 -26.82
CA ILE A 47 -53.90 -10.32 -26.34
C ILE A 47 -53.96 -11.28 -27.53
N ILE A 48 -53.25 -12.39 -27.41
CA ILE A 48 -53.19 -13.46 -28.40
C ILE A 48 -53.87 -14.70 -27.80
N TYR A 49 -55.01 -15.08 -28.38
CA TYR A 49 -55.79 -16.26 -28.03
C TYR A 49 -55.60 -17.34 -29.10
N ASN A 50 -54.95 -18.46 -28.77
CA ASN A 50 -54.64 -19.54 -29.71
C ASN A 50 -53.99 -19.06 -31.03
N GLY A 51 -53.13 -18.06 -30.94
CA GLY A 51 -52.44 -17.45 -32.09
C GLY A 51 -53.24 -16.38 -32.85
N GLN A 52 -54.46 -16.06 -32.42
CA GLN A 52 -55.26 -14.95 -32.96
C GLN A 52 -55.19 -13.73 -32.05
N VAL A 53 -54.95 -12.56 -32.64
CA VAL A 53 -54.97 -11.28 -31.92
C VAL A 53 -56.41 -10.88 -31.65
N LEU A 54 -56.71 -10.55 -30.39
CA LEU A 54 -57.99 -10.03 -29.92
C LEU A 54 -57.99 -8.50 -29.90
N THR A 55 -59.19 -7.91 -29.93
CA THR A 55 -59.39 -6.47 -30.02
C THR A 55 -60.08 -5.93 -28.76
N SER A 56 -59.45 -5.00 -28.06
CA SER A 56 -60.09 -4.22 -26.99
C SER A 56 -60.95 -3.07 -27.58
N PRO A 57 -62.12 -2.75 -27.00
CA PRO A 57 -62.75 -3.38 -25.84
C PRO A 57 -63.67 -4.57 -26.20
N LEU A 58 -63.74 -4.98 -27.47
CA LEU A 58 -64.76 -5.94 -27.94
C LEU A 58 -64.57 -7.36 -27.37
N ASP A 59 -63.34 -7.85 -27.39
CA ASP A 59 -63.00 -9.21 -26.98
C ASP A 59 -62.53 -9.27 -25.52
N PHE A 60 -61.88 -8.20 -25.05
CA PHE A 60 -61.41 -8.02 -23.69
C PHE A 60 -61.41 -6.53 -23.30
N GLU A 61 -61.51 -6.26 -22.01
CA GLU A 61 -61.35 -4.94 -21.40
C GLU A 61 -60.11 -4.91 -20.50
N GLU A 62 -59.45 -3.75 -20.45
CA GLU A 62 -58.35 -3.45 -19.54
C GLU A 62 -58.94 -3.01 -18.19
N THR A 63 -58.89 -3.87 -17.16
CA THR A 63 -59.60 -3.65 -15.89
C THR A 63 -58.70 -3.25 -14.72
N GLY A 64 -57.38 -3.32 -14.89
CA GLY A 64 -56.38 -2.88 -13.92
C GLY A 64 -55.03 -2.62 -14.58
N SER A 65 -54.03 -2.21 -13.80
CA SER A 65 -52.68 -1.88 -14.32
C SER A 65 -51.97 -3.08 -14.96
N ASN A 66 -52.28 -4.30 -14.52
CA ASN A 66 -51.77 -5.56 -15.07
C ASN A 66 -52.89 -6.59 -15.31
N GLU A 67 -54.15 -6.16 -15.31
CA GLU A 67 -55.33 -7.05 -15.35
C GLU A 67 -56.19 -6.78 -16.60
N ILE A 68 -56.68 -7.86 -17.22
CA ILE A 68 -57.66 -7.81 -18.31
C ILE A 68 -58.84 -8.74 -18.00
N THR A 69 -60.01 -8.36 -18.51
CA THR A 69 -61.24 -9.16 -18.40
C THR A 69 -61.79 -9.48 -19.78
N PHE A 70 -61.97 -10.76 -20.10
CA PHE A 70 -62.62 -11.20 -21.34
C PHE A 70 -64.12 -10.91 -21.32
N VAL A 71 -64.63 -10.24 -22.37
CA VAL A 71 -66.03 -9.79 -22.41
C VAL A 71 -66.97 -10.94 -22.76
N TYR A 72 -66.72 -11.61 -23.88
CA TYR A 72 -67.56 -12.71 -24.39
C TYR A 72 -66.86 -14.06 -24.42
N LEU A 73 -65.55 -14.07 -24.19
CA LEU A 73 -64.74 -15.29 -24.21
C LEU A 73 -64.64 -15.88 -22.81
N ARG A 74 -64.60 -17.22 -22.76
CA ARG A 74 -64.32 -18.00 -21.54
C ARG A 74 -63.26 -19.04 -21.88
N PRO A 75 -61.98 -18.73 -21.66
CA PRO A 75 -60.88 -19.62 -22.01
C PRO A 75 -61.06 -21.01 -21.36
N VAL A 76 -61.10 -22.07 -22.17
CA VAL A 76 -61.24 -23.47 -21.71
C VAL A 76 -59.90 -24.19 -21.71
N ALA A 77 -59.78 -25.27 -20.92
CA ALA A 77 -58.55 -26.05 -20.81
C ALA A 77 -57.91 -26.33 -22.18
N ALA A 78 -56.58 -26.21 -22.25
CA ALA A 78 -55.75 -26.25 -23.46
C ALA A 78 -55.75 -24.97 -24.35
N THR A 79 -56.43 -23.90 -23.96
CA THR A 79 -56.24 -22.57 -24.58
C THR A 79 -54.83 -22.05 -24.29
N VAL A 80 -54.16 -21.51 -25.32
CA VAL A 80 -52.91 -20.75 -25.18
C VAL A 80 -53.25 -19.26 -25.17
N LEU A 81 -52.93 -18.58 -24.08
CA LEU A 81 -53.11 -17.14 -23.91
C LEU A 81 -51.76 -16.46 -23.78
N LYS A 82 -51.48 -15.51 -24.67
CA LYS A 82 -50.25 -14.71 -24.64
C LYS A 82 -50.57 -13.22 -24.70
N ALA A 83 -49.67 -12.38 -24.20
CA ALA A 83 -49.76 -10.92 -24.36
C ALA A 83 -48.46 -10.34 -24.95
N ASN A 84 -48.62 -9.32 -25.78
CA ASN A 84 -47.56 -8.38 -26.11
C ASN A 84 -47.97 -7.01 -25.58
N TYR A 85 -47.14 -6.33 -24.80
CA TYR A 85 -47.50 -5.03 -24.24
C TYR A 85 -46.30 -4.11 -24.01
N GLU A 86 -46.56 -2.81 -24.00
CA GLU A 86 -45.60 -1.81 -23.56
C GLU A 86 -45.71 -1.59 -22.06
N ILE A 87 -44.55 -1.50 -21.40
CA ILE A 87 -44.42 -1.03 -20.02
C ILE A 87 -43.78 0.35 -20.04
N GLU A 88 -44.07 1.17 -19.03
CA GLU A 88 -43.32 2.40 -18.81
C GLU A 88 -41.84 2.04 -18.59
N GLY A 89 -40.94 2.70 -19.32
CA GLY A 89 -39.51 2.56 -19.07
C GLY A 89 -39.11 3.14 -17.72
N PRO A 90 -37.88 2.87 -17.25
CA PRO A 90 -37.31 3.70 -16.18
C PRO A 90 -37.45 5.16 -16.63
N GLY A 91 -37.96 6.02 -15.74
CA GLY A 91 -38.35 7.39 -16.06
C GLY A 91 -37.30 8.13 -16.88
N ASN A 92 -37.73 9.07 -17.73
CA ASN A 92 -36.80 9.92 -18.45
C ASN A 92 -36.14 10.89 -17.47
N PHE A 93 -35.06 10.44 -16.84
CA PHE A 93 -34.23 11.27 -15.98
C PHE A 93 -33.42 12.20 -16.89
N GLY A 94 -33.84 13.47 -16.98
CA GLY A 94 -33.19 14.48 -17.81
C GLY A 94 -31.91 15.02 -17.17
N THR A 95 -31.81 14.88 -15.85
CA THR A 95 -30.68 15.30 -15.02
C THR A 95 -30.44 14.26 -13.92
N PHE A 96 -29.27 14.31 -13.27
CA PHE A 96 -29.04 13.46 -12.10
C PHE A 96 -30.04 13.76 -10.97
N LEU A 97 -30.52 15.01 -10.83
CA LEU A 97 -31.49 15.41 -9.80
C LEU A 97 -32.87 14.72 -9.93
N ASP A 98 -33.15 14.13 -11.10
CA ASP A 98 -34.41 13.42 -11.33
C ASP A 98 -34.38 11.99 -10.75
N LEU A 99 -33.19 11.50 -10.34
CA LEU A 99 -33.00 10.18 -9.75
C LEU A 99 -33.30 10.19 -8.24
N ASP A 100 -34.10 9.24 -7.77
CA ASP A 100 -34.53 9.13 -6.36
C ASP A 100 -33.36 8.90 -5.37
N ASP A 101 -32.25 8.36 -5.84
CA ASP A 101 -31.06 8.04 -5.05
C ASP A 101 -29.98 9.12 -5.13
N THR A 102 -30.33 10.34 -5.57
CA THR A 102 -29.39 11.46 -5.68
C THR A 102 -29.81 12.65 -4.82
N PRO A 103 -28.87 13.56 -4.50
CA PRO A 103 -29.21 14.83 -3.87
C PRO A 103 -30.16 15.66 -4.75
N PHE A 104 -31.16 16.30 -4.13
CA PHE A 104 -32.22 17.06 -4.82
C PHE A 104 -31.79 18.47 -5.28
N SER A 105 -30.55 18.89 -5.04
CA SER A 105 -30.02 20.20 -5.42
C SER A 105 -28.49 20.21 -5.48
N TYR A 106 -27.93 21.04 -6.37
CA TYR A 106 -26.49 21.34 -6.41
C TYR A 106 -26.11 22.62 -5.63
N ALA A 107 -27.09 23.44 -5.25
CA ALA A 107 -26.82 24.73 -4.63
C ALA A 107 -26.14 24.56 -3.27
N GLY A 108 -24.96 25.18 -3.09
CA GLY A 108 -24.16 25.09 -1.87
C GLY A 108 -23.18 23.91 -1.82
N HIS A 109 -23.07 23.14 -2.90
CA HIS A 109 -22.17 21.98 -3.03
C HIS A 109 -21.07 22.23 -4.08
N GLU A 110 -20.71 23.50 -4.33
CA GLU A 110 -19.67 23.85 -5.28
C GLU A 110 -18.31 23.30 -4.85
N GLY A 111 -17.69 22.48 -5.71
CA GLY A 111 -16.36 21.89 -5.46
C GLY A 111 -16.37 20.60 -4.65
N GLU A 112 -17.55 20.11 -4.27
CA GLU A 112 -17.74 18.84 -3.56
C GLU A 112 -17.63 17.63 -4.52
N TYR A 113 -17.30 16.47 -3.95
CA TYR A 113 -17.26 15.18 -4.66
C TYR A 113 -18.55 14.40 -4.40
N VAL A 114 -18.99 13.61 -5.38
CA VAL A 114 -20.11 12.68 -5.20
C VAL A 114 -19.56 11.32 -4.75
N ARG A 115 -20.16 10.72 -3.73
CA ARG A 115 -19.91 9.32 -3.34
C ARG A 115 -21.22 8.59 -3.04
N VAL A 116 -21.13 7.27 -2.88
CA VAL A 116 -22.20 6.47 -2.26
C VAL A 116 -22.20 6.74 -0.75
N ASN A 117 -23.38 6.92 -0.17
CA ASN A 117 -23.55 7.15 1.27
C ASN A 117 -23.14 5.92 2.10
N GLN A 118 -23.07 6.10 3.42
CA GLN A 118 -22.65 5.01 4.32
C GLN A 118 -23.59 3.80 4.32
N ALA A 119 -24.88 4.00 4.05
CA ALA A 119 -25.87 2.93 3.99
C ALA A 119 -25.81 2.12 2.68
N GLY A 120 -25.14 2.64 1.64
CA GLY A 120 -25.01 1.98 0.35
C GLY A 120 -26.26 2.08 -0.53
N ASP A 121 -27.19 2.99 -0.21
CA ASP A 121 -28.51 3.08 -0.83
C ASP A 121 -28.80 4.42 -1.52
N ALA A 122 -27.90 5.40 -1.42
CA ALA A 122 -28.00 6.69 -2.12
C ALA A 122 -26.62 7.30 -2.41
N LEU A 123 -26.60 8.36 -3.21
CA LEU A 123 -25.46 9.25 -3.40
C LEU A 123 -25.55 10.46 -2.46
N GLU A 124 -24.39 10.94 -2.01
CA GLU A 124 -24.25 12.15 -1.21
C GLU A 124 -23.07 12.99 -1.71
N PHE A 125 -23.11 14.29 -1.45
CA PHE A 125 -21.96 15.17 -1.62
C PHE A 125 -21.05 15.11 -0.40
N LEU A 126 -19.76 15.17 -0.67
CA LEU A 126 -18.71 15.35 0.32
C LEU A 126 -17.90 16.57 -0.02
N PRO A 127 -17.51 17.38 0.96
CA PRO A 127 -16.58 18.46 0.68
C PRO A 127 -15.25 17.95 0.16
N ALA A 128 -14.54 18.88 -0.47
CA ALA A 128 -13.30 18.57 -1.13
C ALA A 128 -12.28 17.95 -0.17
N ILE A 129 -11.79 16.76 -0.50
CA ILE A 129 -10.66 16.14 0.21
C ILE A 129 -9.45 17.08 0.16
N GLY A 130 -8.81 17.28 1.31
CA GLY A 130 -7.67 18.22 1.40
C GLY A 130 -8.10 19.68 1.36
N SER A 131 -9.30 20.02 1.82
CA SER A 131 -9.68 21.42 2.02
C SER A 131 -8.70 22.09 2.99
N THR A 132 -7.99 23.08 2.48
CA THR A 132 -7.07 23.92 3.24
C THR A 132 -7.71 25.28 3.42
N GLN A 133 -7.76 25.74 4.66
CA GLN A 133 -8.10 27.12 5.01
C GLN A 133 -6.87 27.77 5.61
N GLU A 134 -6.62 29.01 5.25
CA GLU A 134 -5.50 29.79 5.75
C GLU A 134 -5.95 31.21 6.06
N GLY A 135 -5.22 31.87 6.95
CA GLY A 135 -5.54 33.24 7.30
C GLY A 135 -4.56 33.86 8.27
N VAL A 136 -4.84 35.11 8.60
CA VAL A 136 -4.06 35.90 9.55
C VAL A 136 -5.02 36.52 10.55
N ALA A 137 -4.83 36.21 11.83
CA ALA A 137 -5.60 36.79 12.92
C ALA A 137 -4.78 37.87 13.64
N THR A 138 -5.28 39.11 13.69
CA THR A 138 -4.66 40.17 14.50
C THR A 138 -4.87 39.88 15.99
N ILE A 139 -3.80 39.99 16.77
CA ILE A 139 -3.83 39.70 18.20
C ILE A 139 -3.85 41.01 18.99
N ALA A 140 -4.84 41.18 19.86
CA ALA A 140 -4.96 42.37 20.69
C ALA A 140 -3.91 42.39 21.82
N SER A 141 -3.40 43.56 22.16
CA SER A 141 -2.60 43.73 23.39
C SER A 141 -3.43 43.39 24.62
N GLY A 142 -2.81 42.74 25.61
CA GLY A 142 -3.44 42.42 26.89
C GLY A 142 -4.16 41.07 26.94
N VAL A 143 -4.18 40.28 25.86
CA VAL A 143 -4.84 38.97 25.84
C VAL A 143 -3.86 37.83 26.12
N SER A 144 -4.36 36.70 26.65
CA SER A 144 -3.61 35.46 26.84
C SER A 144 -4.12 34.29 26.00
N SER A 145 -5.22 34.48 25.27
CA SER A 145 -5.71 33.53 24.27
C SER A 145 -6.44 34.26 23.14
N THR A 146 -6.64 33.57 22.03
CA THR A 146 -7.47 34.04 20.92
C THR A 146 -8.25 32.88 20.29
N VAL A 147 -9.42 33.18 19.75
CA VAL A 147 -10.22 32.22 18.96
C VAL A 147 -10.11 32.60 17.49
N VAL A 148 -9.69 31.66 16.66
CA VAL A 148 -9.71 31.77 15.21
C VAL A 148 -10.96 31.08 14.70
N THR A 149 -11.74 31.78 13.87
CA THR A 149 -12.95 31.23 13.22
C THR A 149 -12.69 31.08 11.74
N PHE A 150 -13.06 29.93 11.19
CA PHE A 150 -13.01 29.62 9.78
C PHE A 150 -14.14 30.32 9.02
N GLU A 151 -13.89 30.68 7.76
CA GLU A 151 -14.93 31.27 6.90
C GLU A 151 -15.99 30.24 6.55
N THR A 152 -15.57 28.99 6.34
CA THR A 152 -16.45 27.84 6.13
C THR A 152 -16.14 26.76 7.18
N PRO A 153 -17.15 26.13 7.81
CA PRO A 153 -16.88 25.02 8.73
C PRO A 153 -16.27 23.81 7.99
N PHE A 154 -15.31 23.13 8.61
CA PHE A 154 -14.94 21.77 8.22
C PHE A 154 -16.01 20.76 8.68
N ASP A 155 -16.07 19.59 8.05
CA ASP A 155 -17.00 18.52 8.44
C ASP A 155 -16.78 17.99 9.85
N ASN A 156 -15.54 18.01 10.31
CA ASN A 156 -15.14 17.50 11.60
C ASN A 156 -13.93 18.29 12.15
N SER A 157 -13.58 18.03 13.41
CA SER A 157 -12.46 18.68 14.10
C SER A 157 -11.10 17.99 13.85
N ASP A 158 -11.03 17.01 12.96
CA ASP A 158 -9.81 16.25 12.62
C ASP A 158 -9.06 16.85 11.42
N TYR A 159 -8.57 18.07 11.61
CA TYR A 159 -7.65 18.73 10.67
C TYR A 159 -6.25 18.89 11.25
N VAL A 160 -5.22 18.96 10.42
CA VAL A 160 -3.88 19.38 10.81
C VAL A 160 -3.85 20.90 10.87
N LEU A 161 -3.19 21.46 11.88
CA LEU A 161 -3.08 22.90 12.09
C LEU A 161 -1.61 23.28 12.20
N VAL A 162 -1.21 24.30 11.44
CA VAL A 162 0.09 24.97 11.54
C VAL A 162 -0.18 26.43 11.89
N THR A 163 0.54 26.96 12.88
CA THR A 163 0.44 28.35 13.29
C THR A 163 1.81 28.96 13.47
N ASP A 164 1.95 30.24 13.12
CA ASP A 164 3.14 31.04 13.35
C ASP A 164 2.73 32.42 13.89
N LEU A 165 3.38 32.88 14.96
CA LEU A 165 3.07 34.15 15.60
C LEU A 165 4.16 35.17 15.25
N GLU A 166 3.79 36.19 14.49
CA GLU A 166 4.72 37.17 13.93
C GLU A 166 4.50 38.56 14.53
N ASN A 167 5.59 39.29 14.78
CA ASN A 167 5.58 40.73 15.05
C ASN A 167 6.78 41.40 14.37
N ALA A 168 6.52 42.08 13.26
CA ALA A 168 7.53 42.76 12.45
C ALA A 168 7.63 44.27 12.74
N VAL A 169 6.79 44.82 13.63
CA VAL A 169 6.70 46.28 13.88
C VAL A 169 7.52 46.69 15.09
N ASP A 170 7.52 45.88 16.14
CA ASP A 170 8.24 46.23 17.37
C ASP A 170 9.73 45.98 17.22
N ALA A 171 10.56 46.91 17.69
CA ALA A 171 12.02 46.80 17.58
C ALA A 171 12.61 45.67 18.45
N CYS A 172 11.87 45.26 19.50
CA CYS A 172 12.25 44.20 20.44
C CYS A 172 11.02 43.34 20.76
N PRO A 173 10.53 42.51 19.82
CA PRO A 173 9.33 41.71 20.06
C PRO A 173 9.60 40.65 21.12
N SER A 174 8.66 40.48 22.04
CA SER A 174 8.62 39.36 22.98
C SER A 174 8.32 38.05 22.24
N LEU A 175 8.83 36.93 22.75
CA LEU A 175 8.56 35.60 22.21
C LEU A 175 7.48 34.92 23.06
N TYR A 176 6.40 34.51 22.42
CA TYR A 176 5.26 33.84 23.06
C TYR A 176 5.07 32.45 22.46
N PRO A 177 5.48 31.37 23.15
CA PRO A 177 5.06 30.03 22.79
C PRO A 177 3.52 29.92 22.74
N THR A 178 3.01 29.21 21.75
CA THR A 178 1.57 29.01 21.52
C THR A 178 1.16 27.56 21.76
N ILE A 179 -0.03 27.33 22.32
CA ILE A 179 -0.62 25.99 22.47
C ILE A 179 -2.04 26.03 21.90
N ILE A 180 -2.37 25.04 21.06
CA ILE A 180 -3.73 24.86 20.57
C ILE A 180 -4.53 24.12 21.64
N THR A 181 -5.53 24.77 22.22
CA THR A 181 -6.29 24.24 23.38
C THR A 181 -7.63 23.65 22.99
N ALA A 182 -8.21 24.11 21.88
CA ALA A 182 -9.45 23.58 21.34
C ALA A 182 -9.45 23.58 19.81
N LYS A 183 -10.07 22.56 19.21
CA LYS A 183 -10.36 22.46 17.78
C LYS A 183 -11.83 22.13 17.60
N THR A 184 -12.53 22.90 16.79
CA THR A 184 -13.92 22.68 16.39
C THR A 184 -14.03 22.66 14.88
N THR A 185 -15.19 22.27 14.35
CA THR A 185 -15.49 22.38 12.92
C THR A 185 -15.42 23.81 12.41
N THR A 186 -15.66 24.80 13.28
CA THR A 186 -15.74 26.22 12.90
C THR A 186 -14.49 27.02 13.21
N GLY A 187 -13.46 26.42 13.81
CA GLY A 187 -12.27 27.16 14.22
C GLY A 187 -11.43 26.45 15.27
N PHE A 188 -10.51 27.19 15.88
CA PHE A 188 -9.65 26.72 16.96
C PHE A 188 -9.32 27.82 17.96
N GLU A 189 -8.90 27.44 19.15
CA GLU A 189 -8.42 28.34 20.21
C GLU A 189 -6.92 28.17 20.43
N VAL A 190 -6.23 29.29 20.61
CA VAL A 190 -4.80 29.34 20.88
C VAL A 190 -4.55 30.07 22.18
N ASP A 191 -3.84 29.42 23.09
CA ASP A 191 -3.30 30.01 24.32
C ASP A 191 -1.86 30.48 24.10
N PHE A 192 -1.54 31.63 24.66
CA PHE A 192 -0.19 32.20 24.68
C PHE A 192 0.44 31.94 26.06
N ALA A 193 1.76 31.70 26.10
CA ALA A 193 2.49 31.47 27.36
C ALA A 193 2.47 32.67 28.34
N GLY A 194 1.93 33.82 27.93
CA GLY A 194 1.76 35.01 28.74
C GLY A 194 0.83 36.02 28.08
N THR A 195 0.65 37.17 28.72
CA THR A 195 -0.14 38.27 28.16
C THR A 195 0.62 38.97 27.04
N ILE A 196 -0.02 39.12 25.89
CA ILE A 196 0.52 39.81 24.71
C ILE A 196 0.77 41.29 25.05
N ASP A 197 1.98 41.78 24.84
CA ASP A 197 2.43 43.12 25.26
C ASP A 197 2.09 44.23 24.25
N SER A 198 1.71 43.87 23.02
CA SER A 198 1.52 44.80 21.91
C SER A 198 0.42 44.31 20.94
N ALA A 199 -0.26 45.23 20.26
CA ALA A 199 -1.27 44.89 19.25
C ALA A 199 -0.67 44.64 17.85
N ASN A 200 0.66 44.59 17.74
CA ASN A 200 1.37 44.38 16.49
C ASN A 200 1.60 42.90 16.13
N TYR A 201 1.13 41.99 16.99
CA TYR A 201 1.22 40.55 16.73
C TYR A 201 0.14 40.08 15.77
N SER A 202 0.53 39.21 14.85
CA SER A 202 -0.37 38.52 13.93
C SER A 202 -0.12 37.02 14.00
N LEU A 203 -1.19 36.24 14.15
CA LEU A 203 -1.15 34.79 14.09
C LEU A 203 -1.45 34.36 12.65
N ASN A 204 -0.40 33.96 11.93
CA ASN A 204 -0.52 33.29 10.64
C ASN A 204 -0.93 31.83 10.90
N TRP A 205 -1.93 31.32 10.18
CA TRP A 205 -2.40 29.95 10.38
C TRP A 205 -2.82 29.28 9.09
N GLN A 206 -2.68 27.96 9.08
CA GLN A 206 -3.16 27.08 8.03
C GLN A 206 -3.75 25.81 8.65
N ALA A 207 -5.00 25.51 8.31
CA ALA A 207 -5.72 24.32 8.75
C ALA A 207 -6.08 23.46 7.54
N THR A 208 -5.77 22.17 7.57
CA THR A 208 -6.04 21.24 6.46
C THR A 208 -6.73 19.99 6.98
N THR A 209 -7.93 19.67 6.46
CA THR A 209 -8.64 18.43 6.84
C THR A 209 -7.77 17.21 6.62
N SER A 210 -7.68 16.31 7.61
CA SER A 210 -7.03 15.02 7.39
C SER A 210 -7.78 14.31 6.26
N GLY A 211 -7.07 13.97 5.18
CA GLY A 211 -7.68 13.21 4.10
C GLY A 211 -8.14 11.88 4.68
N GLY A 212 -9.46 11.72 4.91
CA GLY A 212 -10.04 10.44 5.23
C GLY A 212 -9.61 9.46 4.15
N ASN A 213 -8.70 8.55 4.51
CA ASN A 213 -8.05 7.64 3.59
C ASN A 213 -9.14 6.75 2.97
N MET A 214 -9.61 7.10 1.78
CA MET A 214 -10.53 6.25 1.03
C MET A 214 -9.73 5.01 0.64
N GLY A 215 -10.18 3.83 1.09
CA GLY A 215 -9.56 2.53 0.82
C GLY A 215 -9.56 2.08 -0.65
N GLY A 216 -9.54 3.01 -1.60
CA GLY A 216 -9.14 2.75 -2.98
C GLY A 216 -7.64 3.00 -3.10
N SER A 217 -6.91 2.05 -3.67
CA SER A 217 -5.52 2.20 -4.11
C SER A 217 -5.44 3.24 -5.24
N GLY A 218 -5.67 4.50 -4.88
CA GLY A 218 -5.40 5.67 -5.70
C GLY A 218 -4.04 6.18 -5.29
N THR A 219 -3.06 6.01 -6.18
CA THR A 219 -1.76 6.67 -6.09
C THR A 219 -1.99 8.16 -5.94
N ILE A 220 -1.87 8.68 -4.71
CA ILE A 220 -1.75 10.11 -4.45
C ILE A 220 -0.36 10.49 -4.97
N SER A 221 -0.34 10.97 -6.21
CA SER A 221 0.78 11.75 -6.72
C SER A 221 0.83 13.04 -5.89
N GLY A 222 1.63 13.03 -4.81
CA GLY A 222 1.98 14.26 -4.10
C GLY A 222 2.26 14.19 -2.60
N SER A 223 1.89 13.12 -1.86
CA SER A 223 2.23 13.08 -0.43
C SER A 223 2.31 11.66 0.14
N THR A 224 3.55 11.20 0.24
CA THR A 224 4.07 9.94 0.76
C THR A 224 4.08 9.87 2.29
N TYR A 225 3.26 8.96 2.85
CA TYR A 225 3.62 7.77 3.68
C TYR A 225 3.67 7.96 5.19
N TYR A 226 3.12 6.97 5.94
CA TYR A 226 3.75 6.52 7.21
C TYR A 226 3.57 5.04 7.61
N THR A 227 2.92 4.15 6.85
CA THR A 227 2.80 2.74 7.33
C THR A 227 3.02 1.62 6.32
N LEU A 228 3.33 1.89 5.04
CA LEU A 228 3.60 0.82 4.06
C LEU A 228 5.04 0.73 3.51
N ASP A 229 5.85 1.79 3.52
CA ASP A 229 7.16 1.80 2.83
C ASP A 229 8.39 1.80 3.77
N LEU A 230 8.28 1.17 4.94
CA LEU A 230 9.47 0.73 5.70
C LEU A 230 10.34 -0.27 4.92
N VAL A 231 9.89 -0.72 3.74
CA VAL A 231 10.62 -1.59 2.81
C VAL A 231 11.36 -0.80 1.72
N GLU A 232 10.99 0.46 1.44
CA GLU A 232 11.57 1.26 0.34
C GLU A 232 12.17 2.63 0.76
N ASP A 233 12.30 2.91 2.06
CA ASP A 233 12.93 4.14 2.52
C ASP A 233 14.42 4.24 2.10
N THR A 234 14.70 5.11 1.11
CA THR A 234 16.05 5.42 0.62
C THR A 234 16.69 6.64 1.28
N THR A 235 16.00 7.33 2.19
CA THR A 235 16.53 8.50 2.92
C THR A 235 15.99 8.50 4.36
N PRO A 236 16.43 7.57 5.23
CA PRO A 236 15.97 7.56 6.60
C PRO A 236 16.39 8.86 7.27
N GLU A 237 15.42 9.64 7.76
CA GLU A 237 15.68 10.79 8.62
C GLU A 237 16.14 10.28 10.00
N LEU A 238 17.43 9.94 10.07
CA LEU A 238 18.19 9.69 11.29
C LEU A 238 18.33 10.99 12.09
N GLY A 239 17.25 11.45 12.71
CA GLY A 239 17.26 12.60 13.61
C GLY A 239 17.29 12.24 15.10
N GLY A 240 16.99 10.98 15.45
CA GLY A 240 16.95 10.52 16.84
C GLY A 240 17.48 9.09 16.99
N ASP A 241 17.94 8.76 18.20
CA ASP A 241 18.42 7.42 18.51
C ASP A 241 17.30 6.39 18.30
N LEU A 242 17.62 5.29 17.61
CA LEU A 242 16.73 4.15 17.46
C LEU A 242 16.46 3.54 18.84
N GLN A 243 15.32 3.87 19.44
CA GLN A 243 14.94 3.36 20.76
C GLN A 243 14.45 1.91 20.66
N VAL A 244 15.32 0.98 21.02
CA VAL A 244 15.02 -0.46 21.02
C VAL A 244 14.42 -0.95 22.35
N GLY A 245 14.34 -0.07 23.36
CA GLY A 245 13.83 -0.39 24.70
C GLY A 245 14.58 -1.56 25.32
N SER A 246 13.85 -2.55 25.83
CA SER A 246 14.40 -3.81 26.39
C SER A 246 14.71 -4.87 25.33
N ASN A 247 14.48 -4.57 24.05
CA ASN A 247 14.69 -5.51 22.95
C ASN A 247 16.09 -5.30 22.36
N ALA A 248 16.81 -6.38 22.12
CA ALA A 248 18.06 -6.30 21.37
C ALA A 248 17.75 -6.40 19.87
N ILE A 249 18.34 -5.52 19.06
CA ILE A 249 18.51 -5.81 17.63
C ILE A 249 19.58 -6.90 17.56
N MET A 250 19.12 -8.14 17.50
CA MET A 250 19.98 -9.28 17.26
C MET A 250 20.27 -9.30 15.76
N LEU A 251 21.47 -8.87 15.38
CA LEU A 251 21.98 -9.13 14.03
C LEU A 251 22.03 -10.65 13.86
N ASP A 252 21.28 -11.18 12.90
CA ASP A 252 21.36 -12.59 12.58
C ASP A 252 22.78 -12.90 12.11
N THR A 253 23.53 -13.59 12.96
CA THR A 253 24.91 -14.01 12.65
C THR A 253 24.95 -15.34 11.94
N THR A 254 23.79 -15.92 11.59
CA THR A 254 23.72 -17.14 10.78
C THR A 254 24.28 -16.85 9.39
N PRO A 255 25.36 -17.52 8.96
CA PRO A 255 25.89 -17.34 7.61
C PRO A 255 24.79 -17.64 6.59
N SER A 256 24.44 -16.67 5.74
CA SER A 256 23.41 -16.86 4.71
C SER A 256 23.87 -17.96 3.76
N GLY A 257 23.09 -19.04 3.69
CA GLY A 257 23.46 -20.25 2.96
C GLY A 257 23.22 -20.15 1.46
N ASN A 258 23.90 -19.23 0.78
CA ASN A 258 23.83 -19.15 -0.68
C ASN A 258 24.48 -20.39 -1.31
N TYR A 259 23.75 -21.04 -2.22
CA TYR A 259 24.27 -22.16 -3.01
C TYR A 259 25.13 -21.61 -4.14
N ILE A 260 26.45 -21.80 -4.05
CA ILE A 260 27.41 -21.39 -5.10
C ILE A 260 28.31 -22.61 -5.39
N HIS A 261 28.42 -22.98 -6.67
CA HIS A 261 29.30 -24.04 -7.18
C HIS A 261 29.14 -25.43 -6.49
N GLY A 262 27.91 -25.83 -6.19
CA GLY A 262 27.61 -27.18 -5.67
C GLY A 262 27.81 -27.37 -4.16
N TYR A 263 28.18 -26.31 -3.44
CA TYR A 263 28.25 -26.29 -1.98
C TYR A 263 27.46 -25.12 -1.40
N VAL A 264 27.01 -25.29 -0.16
CA VAL A 264 26.50 -24.17 0.64
C VAL A 264 27.71 -23.41 1.18
N ILE A 265 27.87 -22.17 0.72
CA ILE A 265 28.84 -21.23 1.28
C ILE A 265 28.08 -20.09 1.96
N GLY A 266 28.65 -19.55 3.01
CA GLY A 266 28.04 -18.44 3.74
C GLY A 266 29.05 -17.81 4.66
N TRP A 267 28.82 -16.53 4.98
CA TRP A 267 29.64 -15.83 5.95
C TRP A 267 28.81 -14.79 6.71
N SER A 268 29.29 -14.40 7.88
CA SER A 268 28.77 -13.28 8.68
C SER A 268 29.91 -12.66 9.47
N GLY A 269 30.01 -11.33 9.52
CA GLY A 269 31.06 -10.62 10.25
C GLY A 269 31.63 -9.41 9.52
N GLU A 270 32.83 -9.00 9.94
CA GLU A 270 33.57 -7.86 9.39
C GLU A 270 34.17 -8.23 8.04
N ALA A 271 33.56 -7.73 6.96
CA ALA A 271 34.00 -7.98 5.58
C ALA A 271 34.27 -6.68 4.83
N SER A 272 35.04 -6.77 3.76
CA SER A 272 35.20 -5.68 2.80
C SER A 272 34.91 -6.17 1.40
N GLU A 273 34.21 -5.31 0.67
CA GLU A 273 33.96 -5.46 -0.76
C GLU A 273 34.99 -4.58 -1.52
N ASP A 274 35.17 -4.81 -2.81
CA ASP A 274 36.09 -4.05 -3.66
C ASP A 274 37.59 -4.18 -3.39
N MET A 275 38.03 -5.35 -2.92
CA MET A 275 39.44 -5.64 -2.75
C MET A 275 40.11 -6.07 -4.06
N TYR A 276 41.39 -5.70 -4.22
CA TYR A 276 42.22 -6.23 -5.29
C TYR A 276 42.96 -7.48 -4.82
N VAL A 277 42.52 -8.65 -5.29
CA VAL A 277 43.16 -9.94 -5.01
C VAL A 277 44.06 -10.31 -6.18
N GLN A 278 45.37 -10.23 -5.98
CA GLN A 278 46.34 -10.54 -7.02
C GLN A 278 46.55 -12.04 -7.21
N LYS A 279 46.39 -12.86 -6.16
CA LYS A 279 46.48 -14.30 -6.26
C LYS A 279 45.55 -15.01 -5.28
N ASN A 280 44.77 -15.96 -5.82
CA ASN A 280 43.81 -16.79 -5.10
C ASN A 280 43.54 -18.06 -5.91
N ASP A 281 44.38 -19.07 -5.72
CA ASP A 281 44.25 -20.36 -6.42
C ASP A 281 43.18 -21.27 -5.76
N THR A 282 42.80 -20.98 -4.52
CA THR A 282 41.89 -21.83 -3.71
C THR A 282 40.42 -21.42 -3.79
N GLY A 283 40.16 -20.17 -4.16
CA GLY A 283 38.81 -19.60 -4.21
C GLY A 283 38.28 -19.24 -2.82
N PHE A 284 36.99 -19.49 -2.58
CA PHE A 284 36.36 -19.21 -1.29
C PHE A 284 37.09 -19.89 -0.12
N GLY A 285 37.40 -19.13 0.91
CA GLY A 285 38.12 -19.58 2.10
C GLY A 285 39.64 -19.59 1.97
N CYS A 286 40.21 -19.04 0.89
CA CYS A 286 41.65 -18.85 0.76
C CYS A 286 42.17 -17.87 1.84
N PRO A 287 43.17 -18.21 2.67
CA PRO A 287 43.83 -17.25 3.54
C PRO A 287 44.62 -16.23 2.72
N LEU A 288 44.51 -14.96 3.08
CA LEU A 288 45.11 -13.84 2.37
C LEU A 288 45.93 -12.95 3.32
N TYR A 289 47.04 -12.43 2.80
CA TYR A 289 47.86 -11.40 3.43
C TYR A 289 47.96 -10.18 2.52
N MET A 290 48.22 -9.03 3.12
CA MET A 290 48.43 -7.78 2.41
C MET A 290 49.90 -7.61 2.06
N ARG A 291 50.21 -7.47 0.76
CA ARG A 291 51.55 -7.18 0.26
C ARG A 291 51.87 -5.68 0.42
N SER A 292 53.15 -5.34 0.28
CA SER A 292 53.64 -3.95 0.34
C SER A 292 53.08 -3.05 -0.77
N ASP A 293 52.55 -3.63 -1.85
CA ASP A 293 51.84 -2.93 -2.92
C ASP A 293 50.34 -2.72 -2.63
N GLY A 294 49.88 -3.04 -1.42
CA GLY A 294 48.48 -2.88 -0.99
C GLY A 294 47.51 -3.92 -1.57
N LYS A 295 48.01 -4.94 -2.26
CA LYS A 295 47.19 -5.99 -2.88
C LYS A 295 47.18 -7.27 -2.06
N TRP A 296 46.07 -7.99 -2.17
CA TRP A 296 45.87 -9.24 -1.47
C TRP A 296 46.48 -10.42 -2.21
N PHE A 297 47.15 -11.29 -1.48
CA PHE A 297 47.80 -12.47 -2.04
C PHE A 297 47.61 -13.65 -1.10
N GLN A 298 47.49 -14.86 -1.65
CA GLN A 298 47.31 -16.07 -0.84
C GLN A 298 48.46 -16.30 0.14
N CYS A 299 48.11 -16.71 1.36
CA CYS A 299 49.08 -17.04 2.39
C CYS A 299 49.71 -18.41 2.16
N THR A 300 50.91 -18.59 2.73
CA THR A 300 51.47 -19.91 3.02
C THR A 300 52.31 -19.81 4.28
N ALA A 301 52.20 -20.84 5.11
CA ALA A 301 53.06 -21.02 6.26
C ALA A 301 54.43 -21.62 5.89
N ALA A 302 54.70 -21.92 4.62
CA ALA A 302 55.96 -22.55 4.18
C ALA A 302 57.19 -21.73 4.61
N SER A 303 58.26 -22.46 4.97
CA SER A 303 59.53 -21.88 5.40
C SER A 303 60.17 -21.01 4.32
N GLY A 304 60.82 -19.93 4.74
CA GLY A 304 61.51 -19.00 3.83
C GLY A 304 60.60 -18.10 2.99
N THR A 305 59.28 -18.09 3.24
CA THR A 305 58.32 -17.21 2.55
C THR A 305 57.99 -15.97 3.39
N THR A 306 57.54 -14.91 2.72
CA THR A 306 57.05 -13.67 3.33
C THR A 306 55.54 -13.52 3.12
N GLN A 307 54.80 -14.63 3.06
CA GLN A 307 53.38 -14.67 2.68
C GLN A 307 52.45 -14.78 3.90
N MET A 308 52.84 -14.09 4.96
CA MET A 308 52.22 -14.06 6.29
C MET A 308 52.39 -12.63 6.84
N PRO A 309 51.59 -12.20 7.82
CA PRO A 309 50.48 -12.91 8.46
C PRO A 309 49.22 -12.97 7.59
N CYS A 310 48.42 -14.02 7.77
CA CYS A 310 47.04 -14.05 7.30
C CYS A 310 46.20 -13.06 8.08
N THR A 311 45.52 -12.16 7.39
CA THR A 311 44.64 -11.16 8.02
C THR A 311 43.22 -11.18 7.45
N ALA A 312 42.98 -11.95 6.39
CA ALA A 312 41.66 -12.11 5.79
C ALA A 312 41.47 -13.47 5.14
N LEU A 313 40.22 -13.88 4.90
CA LEU A 313 39.88 -14.96 3.97
C LEU A 313 39.18 -14.41 2.72
N ALA A 314 39.43 -15.02 1.57
CA ALA A 314 38.70 -14.73 0.34
C ALA A 314 37.24 -15.21 0.46
N LEU A 315 36.30 -14.34 0.10
CA LEU A 315 34.88 -14.67 -0.03
C LEU A 315 34.45 -14.87 -1.50
N ASP A 316 35.33 -14.57 -2.45
CA ASP A 316 35.13 -14.81 -3.88
C ASP A 316 36.22 -15.71 -4.46
N GLU A 317 35.91 -16.30 -5.62
CA GLU A 317 36.88 -17.01 -6.44
C GLU A 317 37.64 -16.05 -7.39
N GLY A 318 38.84 -16.47 -7.79
CA GLY A 318 39.65 -15.78 -8.80
C GLY A 318 40.41 -14.54 -8.30
N THR A 319 40.98 -13.79 -9.24
CA THR A 319 41.87 -12.65 -9.01
C THR A 319 41.33 -11.36 -9.68
N GLY A 320 41.98 -10.23 -9.43
CA GLY A 320 41.61 -8.90 -9.94
C GLY A 320 40.94 -8.01 -8.89
N ALA A 321 40.35 -6.91 -9.35
CA ALA A 321 39.57 -5.98 -8.54
C ALA A 321 38.18 -6.55 -8.19
N ASN A 322 37.43 -5.82 -7.34
CA ASN A 322 36.04 -6.11 -7.00
C ASN A 322 35.84 -7.48 -6.33
N LYS A 323 36.81 -7.89 -5.50
CA LYS A 323 36.74 -9.14 -4.73
C LYS A 323 36.34 -8.87 -3.29
N LYS A 324 35.60 -9.81 -2.72
CA LYS A 324 35.18 -9.79 -1.32
C LYS A 324 36.14 -10.57 -0.45
N ILE A 325 36.43 -10.02 0.73
CA ILE A 325 37.21 -10.69 1.78
C ILE A 325 36.52 -10.52 3.13
N ILE A 326 36.80 -11.42 4.07
CA ILE A 326 36.39 -11.29 5.47
C ILE A 326 37.62 -11.12 6.37
N TRP A 327 37.56 -10.13 7.25
CA TRP A 327 38.57 -9.83 8.26
C TRP A 327 38.36 -10.64 9.52
N LYS A 328 37.10 -10.83 9.92
CA LYS A 328 36.71 -11.55 11.14
C LYS A 328 35.24 -11.95 11.05
N GLY A 329 34.90 -13.16 11.52
CA GLY A 329 33.51 -13.60 11.52
C GLY A 329 33.33 -15.10 11.48
N ILE A 330 32.13 -15.54 11.09
CA ILE A 330 31.80 -16.94 10.86
C ILE A 330 31.87 -17.19 9.35
N VAL A 331 32.57 -18.26 8.96
CA VAL A 331 32.71 -18.67 7.55
C VAL A 331 32.29 -20.13 7.43
N ARG A 332 31.41 -20.40 6.48
CA ARG A 332 30.91 -21.73 6.16
C ARG A 332 31.32 -22.11 4.75
N LYS A 333 31.87 -23.32 4.59
CA LYS A 333 32.10 -23.97 3.31
C LYS A 333 31.71 -25.44 3.42
N GLY A 334 30.66 -25.85 2.72
CA GLY A 334 30.12 -27.22 2.79
C GLY A 334 31.09 -28.35 2.41
N ALA A 335 32.21 -28.04 1.75
CA ALA A 335 33.27 -28.99 1.43
C ALA A 335 34.26 -29.25 2.59
N TRP A 336 34.23 -28.43 3.65
CA TRP A 336 35.06 -28.62 4.82
C TRP A 336 34.54 -29.74 5.72
N SER A 337 35.47 -30.41 6.41
CA SER A 337 35.20 -31.55 7.29
C SER A 337 36.06 -31.48 8.56
N TRP A 338 35.96 -30.37 9.29
CA TRP A 338 36.69 -30.13 10.53
C TRP A 338 36.08 -30.88 11.72
N THR A 339 36.83 -31.05 12.81
CA THR A 339 36.25 -31.46 14.10
C THR A 339 35.92 -30.19 14.90
N PRO A 340 34.68 -30.00 15.38
CA PRO A 340 34.37 -28.86 16.24
C PRO A 340 35.30 -28.80 17.46
N GLY A 341 35.89 -27.62 17.72
CA GLY A 341 36.91 -27.40 18.74
C GLY A 341 38.34 -27.39 18.19
N ASP A 342 38.57 -27.82 16.95
CA ASP A 342 39.90 -27.76 16.33
C ASP A 342 40.35 -26.32 16.08
N MET A 343 41.60 -26.01 16.44
CA MET A 343 42.26 -24.78 16.02
C MET A 343 42.60 -24.86 14.53
N ILE A 344 42.35 -23.77 13.81
CA ILE A 344 42.60 -23.67 12.37
C ILE A 344 43.81 -22.77 12.15
N TYR A 345 44.73 -23.23 11.32
CA TYR A 345 45.99 -22.57 10.97
C TYR A 345 46.10 -22.35 9.47
N VAL A 346 47.00 -21.45 9.06
CA VAL A 346 47.45 -21.37 7.67
C VAL A 346 48.29 -22.61 7.33
N SER A 347 48.02 -23.24 6.20
CA SER A 347 48.77 -24.41 5.72
C SER A 347 50.10 -24.02 5.08
N THR A 348 51.04 -24.95 5.04
CA THR A 348 52.25 -24.84 4.20
C THR A 348 51.91 -24.95 2.70
N VAL A 349 50.75 -25.51 2.35
CA VAL A 349 50.20 -25.44 0.99
C VAL A 349 49.60 -24.06 0.78
N ALA A 350 50.09 -23.35 -0.24
CA ALA A 350 49.65 -21.98 -0.51
C ALA A 350 48.14 -21.91 -0.76
N GLY A 351 47.47 -20.98 -0.08
CA GLY A 351 46.03 -20.79 -0.15
C GLY A 351 45.18 -21.80 0.65
N ALA A 352 45.80 -22.72 1.39
CA ALA A 352 45.05 -23.70 2.18
C ALA A 352 45.03 -23.40 3.68
N LEU A 353 43.99 -23.88 4.35
CA LEU A 353 43.87 -23.96 5.80
C LEU A 353 44.14 -25.39 6.28
N THR A 354 44.54 -25.56 7.53
CA THR A 354 44.79 -26.85 8.17
C THR A 354 44.39 -26.82 9.64
N ASN A 355 44.05 -27.96 10.24
CA ASN A 355 43.86 -28.11 11.69
C ASN A 355 45.11 -28.68 12.40
N THR A 356 46.21 -28.87 11.65
CA THR A 356 47.49 -29.33 12.19
C THR A 356 48.47 -28.16 12.23
N PRO A 357 49.03 -27.79 13.40
CA PRO A 357 50.03 -26.75 13.48
C PRO A 357 51.27 -27.11 12.66
N THR A 358 51.95 -26.10 12.12
CA THR A 358 53.11 -26.30 11.24
C THR A 358 54.37 -26.67 12.03
N ASN A 359 55.29 -27.39 11.39
CA ASN A 359 56.54 -27.85 12.01
C ASN A 359 57.60 -26.74 12.13
N SER A 360 58.71 -27.06 12.80
CA SER A 360 59.89 -26.19 12.95
C SER A 360 60.37 -25.55 11.63
N GLY A 361 60.69 -24.24 11.69
CA GLY A 361 61.17 -23.44 10.55
C GLY A 361 60.07 -22.86 9.66
N ALA A 362 58.80 -23.18 9.92
CA ALA A 362 57.62 -22.61 9.27
C ALA A 362 56.97 -21.52 10.15
N TRP A 363 56.11 -20.71 9.52
CA TRP A 363 55.28 -19.75 10.24
C TRP A 363 54.08 -20.45 10.87
N GLU A 364 53.83 -20.24 12.17
CA GLU A 364 52.63 -20.75 12.83
C GLU A 364 51.69 -19.59 13.15
N GLN A 365 50.50 -19.62 12.56
CA GLN A 365 49.47 -18.63 12.90
C GLN A 365 48.11 -19.33 13.03
N PRO A 366 47.54 -19.39 14.25
CA PRO A 366 46.14 -19.73 14.40
C PRO A 366 45.29 -18.59 13.83
N VAL A 367 44.34 -18.94 12.96
CA VAL A 367 43.46 -17.99 12.27
C VAL A 367 41.99 -18.17 12.64
N GLY A 368 41.65 -19.21 13.40
CA GLY A 368 40.29 -19.42 13.86
C GLY A 368 40.08 -20.73 14.59
N LEU A 369 38.81 -21.02 14.86
CA LEU A 369 38.33 -22.23 15.54
C LEU A 369 37.21 -22.89 14.72
N ALA A 370 37.25 -24.20 14.55
CA ALA A 370 36.13 -24.94 13.99
C ALA A 370 34.95 -24.96 14.99
N ILE A 371 33.79 -24.47 14.57
CA ILE A 371 32.56 -24.49 15.41
C ILE A 371 31.56 -25.55 14.93
N LYS A 372 31.68 -25.98 13.66
CA LYS A 372 30.97 -27.12 13.04
C LYS A 372 31.90 -27.77 12.01
N PRO A 373 31.59 -28.97 11.47
CA PRO A 373 32.43 -29.59 10.46
C PRO A 373 32.66 -28.73 9.21
N ASP A 374 31.66 -27.95 8.81
CA ASP A 374 31.70 -27.09 7.63
C ASP A 374 31.88 -25.60 7.95
N THR A 375 32.11 -25.24 9.22
CA THR A 375 32.04 -23.85 9.69
C THR A 375 33.14 -23.52 10.69
N ILE A 376 33.84 -22.41 10.46
CA ILE A 376 34.85 -21.86 11.36
C ILE A 376 34.44 -20.48 11.86
N ARG A 377 34.85 -20.14 13.08
CA ARG A 377 34.96 -18.76 13.56
C ARG A 377 36.37 -18.27 13.20
N PHE A 378 36.45 -17.43 12.18
CA PHE A 378 37.68 -16.77 11.73
C PHE A 378 37.93 -15.53 12.59
N ASP A 379 39.09 -15.48 13.23
CA ASP A 379 39.52 -14.37 14.08
C ASP A 379 41.06 -14.34 14.05
N PRO A 380 41.66 -13.88 12.93
CA PRO A 380 43.10 -13.92 12.74
C PRO A 380 43.77 -12.94 13.71
N GLY A 381 44.64 -13.45 14.57
CA GLY A 381 45.53 -12.59 15.36
C GLY A 381 46.59 -11.95 14.45
N PHE A 382 47.03 -10.73 14.77
CA PHE A 382 48.10 -10.03 14.04
C PHE A 382 49.52 -10.54 14.34
N TYR A 383 49.66 -11.44 15.32
CA TYR A 383 50.95 -11.96 15.76
C TYR A 383 51.14 -13.41 15.28
N PRO A 384 51.77 -13.64 14.12
CA PRO A 384 52.21 -14.97 13.76
C PRO A 384 53.37 -15.38 14.69
N GLY A 385 53.29 -16.57 15.26
CA GLY A 385 54.43 -17.18 15.94
C GLY A 385 55.43 -17.66 14.88
N TYR A 386 56.69 -17.27 15.00
CA TYR A 386 57.75 -17.94 14.26
C TYR A 386 58.29 -19.07 15.13
N ILE A 387 58.08 -20.33 14.74
CA ILE A 387 58.66 -21.46 15.48
C ILE A 387 60.16 -21.52 15.15
N ASN A 388 60.96 -20.78 15.92
CA ASN A 388 62.38 -21.04 16.04
C ASN A 388 62.51 -22.34 16.85
N SER A 389 63.00 -23.41 16.21
CA SER A 389 63.50 -24.61 16.90
C SER A 389 64.50 -24.24 17.99
#